data_AF-A0A5B1B7B0-F1
#
_entry.id   AF-A0A5B1B7B0-F1
#
_cell.length_a   1.000
_cell.length_b   1.000
_cell.length_c   1.000
_cell.angle_alpha   90.00
_cell.angle_beta   90.00
_cell.angle_gamma   90.00
#
_symmetry.space_group_name_H-M   'P 1'
#
loop_
_entity.id
_entity.type
_entity.pdbx_description
1 polymer ?
#
loop_
_entity_poly.entity_id
_entity_poly.type
_entity_poly.pdbx_seq_one_letter_code
_entity_poly.pdbx_strand_id
1 'polypeptide(L)'
;MKKTVFSIFKKAIILIFVGILCYSCEQKIEVKEEIVYAETVEPQRASYLNFPTPLSPDTPWDIDPVLKKQLDAQNKPAEVQRLFEILSWQWFIALNWPTDDTGKPKSKIEDAGNPRWFEWKESYEVFLPNGQKPAPWGVFTPPAHFPKPDTYAGEKLLFRTNKFVDFEHPDIEDEVNQAFTSPIWDQNGNITRYEIRMNKVEFEYVVQNELYNYDGQIVFAKNQGNVKFPEGNPKKEGAIEIKIAWKILTDTDIESRYFTTDGYVINADGTYTKRKVGMVGMHISSKTKSSPQWIWTTYEQVDNLEVNLLDTIDGKPLRPSYNDPNCAICPINVLPDTIISATNPKIKTQIQRVIPISGATEELNANVQSLLKAAKSKLQYYQQIGTQWPTAPEAPPYTLKDTTTYTLPQSVTNKSGGNPTPTYLTNMIMETYFQGGTITGSSDKILQSFTRDGKIQYQDTLDSYNVYIANEPAYFQMNNFPMGTDTKNTQQVIFGTESCISCHFSSSIATGFTENNGIKTPVFGLPTSADFSWLLNQKASFKKTN
;
A
#
# COMPACT_ATOMS: atom_id res chain seq x y z
N MET A 1 40.24 32.85 -1.44
CA MET A 1 40.86 32.66 -2.77
C MET A 1 40.67 31.18 -3.12
N LYS A 2 39.71 30.76 -3.97
CA LYS A 2 39.74 30.70 -5.47
C LYS A 2 41.02 29.96 -5.94
N LYS A 3 41.05 28.90 -6.78
CA LYS A 3 40.17 28.29 -7.82
C LYS A 3 40.90 26.97 -8.28
N THR A 4 40.29 25.80 -8.56
CA THR A 4 39.55 25.33 -9.78
C THR A 4 40.47 24.74 -10.90
N VAL A 5 40.49 23.39 -11.13
CA VAL A 5 39.87 22.56 -12.22
C VAL A 5 40.80 22.21 -13.42
N PHE A 6 40.63 20.97 -13.93
CA PHE A 6 40.82 20.43 -15.31
C PHE A 6 41.89 19.33 -15.49
N SER A 7 41.46 18.06 -15.54
CA SER A 7 42.15 17.00 -16.30
C SER A 7 41.18 15.87 -16.68
N ILE A 8 40.23 16.16 -17.59
CA ILE A 8 39.45 15.13 -18.31
C ILE A 8 39.53 15.32 -19.85
N PHE A 9 40.15 16.41 -20.34
CA PHE A 9 40.09 16.78 -21.77
C PHE A 9 41.28 16.32 -22.65
N LYS A 10 42.12 15.39 -22.20
CA LYS A 10 43.29 14.94 -23.00
C LYS A 10 43.17 13.59 -23.71
N LYS A 11 42.13 12.79 -23.45
CA LYS A 11 41.95 11.47 -24.11
C LYS A 11 41.06 11.48 -25.36
N ALA A 12 40.35 12.57 -25.65
CA ALA A 12 39.43 12.64 -26.79
C ALA A 12 40.06 13.14 -28.11
N ILE A 13 41.33 13.56 -28.12
CA ILE A 13 41.96 14.20 -29.31
C ILE A 13 42.87 13.26 -30.12
N ILE A 14 43.13 12.04 -29.65
CA ILE A 14 44.04 11.11 -30.35
C ILE A 14 43.31 10.18 -31.36
N LEU A 15 41.98 10.14 -31.37
CA LEU A 15 41.22 9.27 -32.27
C LEU A 15 40.76 9.91 -33.59
N ILE A 16 41.08 11.20 -33.85
CA ILE A 16 40.61 11.92 -35.06
C ILE A 16 41.75 12.22 -36.07
N PHE A 17 43.01 11.82 -35.80
CA PHE A 17 44.14 12.12 -36.69
C PHE A 17 44.92 10.90 -37.21
N VAL A 18 44.28 9.73 -37.28
CA VAL A 18 44.83 8.55 -38.01
C VAL A 18 43.88 8.13 -39.14
N GLY A 19 43.23 9.11 -39.76
CA GLY A 19 42.64 8.97 -41.08
C GLY A 19 43.41 9.91 -42.01
N ILE A 20 43.97 9.37 -43.09
CA ILE A 20 44.76 10.04 -44.14
C ILE A 20 46.27 10.10 -43.85
N LEU A 21 46.98 9.01 -44.17
CA LEU A 21 48.15 9.00 -45.07
C LEU A 21 48.81 7.61 -45.13
N CYS A 22 49.17 7.22 -46.36
CA CYS A 22 50.09 6.14 -46.75
C CYS A 22 49.54 4.71 -46.91
N TYR A 23 49.17 4.46 -48.17
CA TYR A 23 49.35 3.22 -48.91
C TYR A 23 50.76 2.62 -48.73
N SER A 24 50.83 1.29 -48.71
CA SER A 24 52.05 0.44 -48.85
C SER A 24 53.01 0.34 -47.67
N CYS A 25 52.69 -0.52 -46.70
CA CYS A 25 53.65 -1.44 -46.09
C CYS A 25 52.92 -2.56 -45.33
N GLU A 26 53.06 -3.81 -45.77
CA GLU A 26 52.67 -4.98 -44.99
C GLU A 26 53.60 -5.12 -43.78
N GLN A 27 53.20 -4.57 -42.64
CA GLN A 27 53.68 -5.03 -41.34
C GLN A 27 52.47 -5.37 -40.47
N LYS A 28 52.33 -6.65 -40.15
CA LYS A 28 51.39 -7.13 -39.12
C LYS A 28 51.79 -6.51 -37.79
N ILE A 29 51.08 -5.46 -37.37
CA ILE A 29 51.12 -4.99 -35.98
C ILE A 29 50.24 -5.94 -35.18
N GLU A 30 50.86 -6.83 -34.42
CA GLU A 30 50.17 -7.67 -33.45
C GLU A 30 49.83 -6.79 -32.23
N VAL A 31 48.61 -6.26 -32.20
CA VAL A 31 48.08 -5.55 -31.03
C VAL A 31 47.76 -6.61 -29.99
N LYS A 32 48.66 -6.80 -29.02
CA LYS A 32 48.33 -7.51 -27.78
C LYS A 32 47.39 -6.63 -26.97
N GLU A 33 46.09 -6.88 -27.05
CA GLU A 33 45.12 -6.40 -26.06
C GLU A 33 45.43 -7.09 -24.73
N GLU A 34 46.22 -6.43 -23.88
CA GLU A 34 46.20 -6.72 -22.45
C GLU A 34 44.84 -6.24 -21.91
N ILE A 35 43.87 -7.16 -21.88
CA ILE A 35 42.66 -6.99 -21.08
C ILE A 35 43.12 -7.01 -19.62
N VAL A 36 43.36 -5.82 -19.07
CA VAL A 36 43.45 -5.65 -17.62
C VAL A 36 42.05 -5.89 -17.08
N TYR A 37 41.81 -7.09 -16.56
CA TYR A 37 40.69 -7.35 -15.68
C TYR A 37 40.90 -6.48 -14.45
N ALA A 38 40.27 -5.30 -14.43
CA ALA A 38 40.01 -4.65 -13.16
C ALA A 38 39.03 -5.58 -12.43
N GLU A 39 39.55 -6.33 -11.44
CA GLU A 39 38.68 -6.95 -10.45
C GLU A 39 37.79 -5.84 -9.90
N THR A 40 36.49 -5.93 -10.20
CA THR A 40 35.48 -5.16 -9.50
C THR A 40 35.47 -5.72 -8.08
N VAL A 41 36.34 -5.19 -7.22
CA VAL A 41 36.15 -5.33 -5.78
C VAL A 41 34.87 -4.57 -5.49
N GLU A 42 33.73 -5.25 -5.55
CA GLU A 42 32.50 -4.73 -4.96
C GLU A 42 32.87 -4.31 -3.53
N PRO A 43 32.66 -3.04 -3.15
CA PRO A 43 32.95 -2.62 -1.80
C PRO A 43 32.18 -3.55 -0.87
N GLN A 44 32.90 -4.30 -0.02
CA GLN A 44 32.33 -5.34 0.82
C GLN A 44 31.29 -4.70 1.74
N ARG A 45 30.02 -4.76 1.35
CA ARG A 45 28.92 -4.22 2.12
C ARG A 45 28.81 -5.03 3.41
N ALA A 46 28.53 -4.36 4.53
CA ALA A 46 28.32 -5.04 5.78
C ALA A 46 27.23 -6.12 5.64
N SER A 47 27.46 -7.30 6.19
CA SER A 47 26.60 -8.48 5.95
C SER A 47 25.14 -8.27 6.35
N TYR A 48 24.86 -7.45 7.37
CA TYR A 48 23.51 -7.11 7.82
C TYR A 48 22.70 -6.28 6.81
N LEU A 49 23.34 -5.75 5.76
CA LEU A 49 22.67 -5.03 4.68
C LEU A 49 22.32 -5.92 3.49
N ASN A 50 22.71 -7.20 3.54
CA ASN A 50 22.38 -8.18 2.53
C ASN A 50 21.12 -8.95 2.95
N PHE A 51 20.29 -9.30 1.97
CA PHE A 51 19.14 -10.16 2.24
C PHE A 51 19.62 -11.53 2.74
N PRO A 52 19.04 -12.08 3.83
CA PRO A 52 19.47 -13.35 4.38
C PRO A 52 19.19 -14.50 3.42
N THR A 53 20.16 -15.41 3.30
CA THR A 53 20.04 -16.64 2.51
C THR A 53 20.33 -17.87 3.38
N PRO A 54 19.69 -19.03 3.11
CA PRO A 54 18.68 -19.27 2.07
C PRO A 54 17.34 -18.56 2.34
N LEU A 55 16.47 -18.49 1.33
CA LEU A 55 15.07 -18.06 1.53
C LEU A 55 14.41 -18.93 2.60
N SER A 56 13.60 -18.31 3.46
CA SER A 56 13.05 -18.96 4.65
C SER A 56 11.59 -18.57 4.90
N PRO A 57 10.72 -19.51 5.32
CA PRO A 57 9.40 -19.19 5.85
C PRO A 57 9.46 -18.62 7.28
N ASP A 58 10.57 -18.86 7.98
CA ASP A 58 10.84 -18.27 9.29
C ASP A 58 11.42 -16.88 9.09
N THR A 59 10.80 -15.89 9.73
CA THR A 59 11.17 -14.48 9.66
C THR A 59 11.26 -13.91 11.08
N PRO A 60 12.22 -13.02 11.38
CA PRO A 60 12.11 -12.20 12.57
C PRO A 60 10.84 -11.34 12.51
N TRP A 61 10.24 -11.06 13.66
CA TRP A 61 9.05 -10.18 13.73
C TRP A 61 9.37 -8.75 14.12
N ASP A 62 10.66 -8.42 14.23
CA ASP A 62 11.17 -7.08 14.45
C ASP A 62 12.64 -7.02 14.01
N ILE A 63 13.16 -5.83 13.74
CA ILE A 63 14.59 -5.61 13.52
C ILE A 63 15.40 -5.84 14.80
N ASP A 64 16.73 -5.95 14.70
CA ASP A 64 17.60 -5.95 15.87
C ASP A 64 17.71 -4.53 16.48
N PRO A 65 17.15 -4.29 17.70
CA PRO A 65 17.16 -2.97 18.31
C PRO A 65 18.57 -2.53 18.75
N VAL A 66 19.49 -3.46 19.01
CA VAL A 66 20.88 -3.15 19.37
C VAL A 66 21.60 -2.61 18.14
N LEU A 67 21.47 -3.31 17.00
CA LEU A 67 22.06 -2.88 15.74
C LEU A 67 21.48 -1.53 15.29
N LYS A 68 20.15 -1.35 15.35
CA LYS A 68 19.53 -0.05 15.01
C LYS A 68 20.12 1.07 15.86
N LYS A 69 20.19 0.90 17.18
CA LYS A 69 20.75 1.93 18.08
C LYS A 69 22.21 2.26 17.74
N GLN A 70 23.01 1.27 17.36
CA GLN A 70 24.39 1.49 16.92
C GLN A 70 24.47 2.31 15.62
N LEU A 71 23.62 2.00 14.64
CA LEU A 71 23.59 2.70 13.35
C LEU A 71 23.05 4.14 13.50
N ASP A 72 22.05 4.35 14.35
CA ASP A 72 21.54 5.68 14.71
C ASP A 72 22.65 6.53 15.35
N ALA A 73 23.41 5.96 16.29
CA ALA A 73 24.54 6.64 16.93
C ALA A 73 25.68 6.98 15.95
N GLN A 74 25.79 6.23 14.84
CA GLN A 74 26.73 6.48 13.76
C GLN A 74 26.16 7.42 12.68
N ASN A 75 24.93 7.91 12.84
CA ASN A 75 24.21 8.72 11.85
C ASN A 75 24.11 8.05 10.48
N LYS A 76 23.70 6.77 10.47
CA LYS A 76 23.55 5.93 9.25
C LYS A 76 22.09 5.62 8.92
N PRO A 77 21.24 6.62 8.65
CA PRO A 77 19.80 6.40 8.45
C PRO A 77 19.46 5.52 7.24
N ALA A 78 20.27 5.56 6.17
CA ALA A 78 20.09 4.70 5.01
C ALA A 78 20.33 3.21 5.33
N GLU A 79 21.26 2.90 6.24
CA GLU A 79 21.48 1.53 6.69
C GLU A 79 20.33 1.06 7.58
N VAL A 80 19.79 1.93 8.44
CA VAL A 80 18.60 1.62 9.24
C VAL A 80 17.38 1.38 8.34
N GLN A 81 17.13 2.23 7.35
CA GLN A 81 16.08 2.03 6.35
C GLN A 81 16.21 0.65 5.69
N ARG A 82 17.44 0.27 5.29
CA ARG A 82 17.70 -1.04 4.69
C ARG A 82 17.37 -2.20 5.63
N LEU A 83 17.58 -2.08 6.94
CA LEU A 83 17.17 -3.13 7.90
C LEU A 83 15.66 -3.38 7.87
N PHE A 84 14.86 -2.30 7.84
CA PHE A 84 13.40 -2.40 7.75
C PHE A 84 12.96 -2.94 6.39
N GLU A 85 13.61 -2.54 5.29
CA GLU A 85 13.31 -3.08 3.96
C GLU A 85 13.60 -4.58 3.85
N ILE A 86 14.71 -5.06 4.42
CA ILE A 86 15.04 -6.48 4.50
C ILE A 86 13.99 -7.23 5.32
N LEU A 87 13.66 -6.73 6.52
CA LEU A 87 12.63 -7.32 7.38
C LEU A 87 11.30 -7.44 6.63
N SER A 88 10.88 -6.38 5.97
CA SER A 88 9.66 -6.36 5.16
C SER A 88 9.68 -7.41 4.06
N TRP A 89 10.78 -7.55 3.30
CA TRP A 89 10.90 -8.62 2.30
C TRP A 89 10.82 -10.01 2.92
N GLN A 90 11.44 -10.22 4.09
CA GLN A 90 11.30 -11.48 4.83
C GLN A 90 9.84 -11.74 5.25
N TRP A 91 9.09 -10.71 5.67
CA TRP A 91 7.65 -10.83 5.94
C TRP A 91 6.85 -11.18 4.70
N PHE A 92 7.06 -10.47 3.59
CA PHE A 92 6.35 -10.75 2.34
C PHE A 92 6.57 -12.18 1.86
N ILE A 93 7.81 -12.68 1.94
CA ILE A 93 8.14 -14.06 1.60
C ILE A 93 7.51 -15.05 2.59
N ALA A 94 7.67 -14.85 3.90
CA ALA A 94 7.15 -15.74 4.93
C ALA A 94 5.62 -15.84 4.93
N LEU A 95 4.94 -14.72 4.72
CA LEU A 95 3.48 -14.64 4.67
C LEU A 95 2.94 -15.32 3.41
N ASN A 96 3.61 -15.17 2.27
CA ASN A 96 3.21 -15.82 1.03
C ASN A 96 3.81 -17.22 0.83
N TRP A 97 4.55 -17.75 1.82
CA TRP A 97 5.08 -19.10 1.76
C TRP A 97 3.94 -20.12 1.84
N PRO A 98 3.92 -21.14 0.96
CA PRO A 98 2.86 -22.14 0.95
C PRO A 98 2.87 -22.96 2.24
N THR A 99 1.68 -23.27 2.75
CA THR A 99 1.47 -24.09 3.94
C THR A 99 0.82 -25.43 3.60
N ASP A 100 0.99 -26.42 4.47
CA ASP A 100 0.20 -27.64 4.48
C ASP A 100 -1.15 -27.45 5.18
N ASP A 101 -1.99 -28.49 5.18
CA ASP A 101 -3.33 -28.47 5.79
C ASP A 101 -3.30 -28.29 7.32
N THR A 102 -2.12 -28.30 7.95
CA THR A 102 -1.93 -28.01 9.38
C THR A 102 -1.42 -26.59 9.64
N GLY A 103 -1.28 -25.78 8.59
CA GLY A 103 -0.75 -24.42 8.66
C GLY A 103 0.77 -24.34 8.78
N LYS A 104 1.49 -25.47 8.62
CA LYS A 104 2.96 -25.47 8.66
C LYS A 104 3.53 -25.10 7.29
N PRO A 105 4.61 -24.31 7.23
CA PRO A 105 5.27 -24.02 5.96
C PRO A 105 5.73 -25.29 5.24
N LYS A 106 5.49 -25.35 3.92
CA LYS A 106 6.03 -26.39 3.04
C LYS A 106 7.54 -26.27 2.92
N SER A 107 8.17 -27.34 2.43
CA SER A 107 9.63 -27.41 2.29
C SER A 107 10.22 -26.37 1.36
N LYS A 108 9.50 -26.01 0.29
CA LYS A 108 9.98 -25.07 -0.71
C LYS A 108 8.91 -24.04 -1.04
N ILE A 109 9.37 -22.88 -1.49
CA ILE A 109 8.49 -21.74 -1.81
C ILE A 109 7.70 -21.95 -3.11
N GLU A 110 8.16 -22.83 -4.00
CA GLU A 110 7.46 -23.22 -5.22
C GLU A 110 6.46 -24.37 -5.03
N ASP A 111 6.42 -24.98 -3.84
CA ASP A 111 5.48 -26.06 -3.54
C ASP A 111 4.02 -25.55 -3.60
N ALA A 112 3.09 -26.39 -4.01
CA ALA A 112 1.67 -26.04 -4.01
C ALA A 112 1.13 -25.97 -2.57
N GLY A 113 0.38 -24.92 -2.26
CA GLY A 113 -0.26 -24.72 -0.98
C GLY A 113 -0.84 -23.31 -0.84
N ASN A 114 -1.66 -23.12 0.19
CA ASN A 114 -2.19 -21.80 0.52
C ASN A 114 -1.14 -20.98 1.28
N PRO A 115 -1.09 -19.65 1.08
CA PRO A 115 -0.20 -18.80 1.85
C PRO A 115 -0.57 -18.80 3.34
N ARG A 116 0.37 -18.50 4.23
CA ARG A 116 0.17 -18.51 5.69
C ARG A 116 -1.03 -17.69 6.16
N TRP A 117 -1.32 -16.59 5.48
CA TRP A 117 -2.42 -15.69 5.81
C TRP A 117 -3.79 -16.13 5.25
N PHE A 118 -3.87 -17.25 4.53
CA PHE A 118 -5.09 -17.68 3.86
C PHE A 118 -6.24 -17.96 4.83
N GLU A 119 -5.94 -18.50 6.01
CA GLU A 119 -6.93 -18.79 7.07
C GLU A 119 -7.08 -17.66 8.09
N TRP A 120 -6.41 -16.52 7.86
CA TRP A 120 -6.57 -15.37 8.74
C TRP A 120 -7.96 -14.79 8.61
N LYS A 121 -8.46 -14.24 9.71
CA LYS A 121 -9.80 -13.66 9.79
C LYS A 121 -9.91 -12.47 8.87
N GLU A 122 -10.85 -12.53 7.95
CA GLU A 122 -11.26 -11.37 7.15
C GLU A 122 -12.08 -10.42 8.04
N SER A 123 -11.99 -9.11 7.81
CA SER A 123 -12.74 -8.14 8.61
C SER A 123 -14.26 -8.32 8.55
N TYR A 124 -14.85 -8.87 7.48
CA TYR A 124 -16.29 -9.20 7.49
C TYR A 124 -16.63 -10.34 8.46
N GLU A 125 -15.66 -11.19 8.83
CA GLU A 125 -15.86 -12.25 9.82
C GLU A 125 -15.78 -11.71 11.26
N VAL A 126 -15.23 -10.50 11.43
CA VAL A 126 -14.92 -9.90 12.73
C VAL A 126 -15.95 -8.85 13.11
N PHE A 127 -16.28 -7.96 12.18
CA PHE A 127 -17.23 -6.88 12.38
C PHE A 127 -18.58 -7.27 11.78
N LEU A 128 -19.35 -8.01 12.56
CA LEU A 128 -20.62 -8.57 12.11
C LEU A 128 -21.75 -7.54 12.22
N PRO A 129 -22.78 -7.63 11.35
CA PRO A 129 -23.98 -6.82 11.45
C PRO A 129 -24.59 -6.86 12.85
N ASN A 130 -25.16 -5.73 13.29
CA ASN A 130 -25.76 -5.59 14.62
C ASN A 130 -24.77 -5.85 15.77
N GLY A 131 -23.47 -5.60 15.57
CA GLY A 131 -22.45 -5.69 16.62
C GLY A 131 -22.30 -7.09 17.23
N GLN A 132 -22.65 -8.14 16.47
CA GLN A 132 -22.60 -9.52 16.95
C GLN A 132 -21.17 -9.95 17.25
N LYS A 133 -21.03 -10.89 18.20
CA LYS A 133 -19.74 -11.48 18.53
C LYS A 133 -19.26 -12.36 17.38
N PRO A 134 -18.04 -12.16 16.85
CA PRO A 134 -17.53 -12.99 15.78
C PRO A 134 -17.26 -14.43 16.24
N ALA A 135 -17.27 -15.36 15.28
CA ALA A 135 -16.94 -16.76 15.54
C ALA A 135 -15.47 -16.90 16.00
N PRO A 136 -15.13 -17.91 16.83
CA PRO A 136 -13.76 -18.14 17.27
C PRO A 136 -12.76 -18.31 16.11
N TRP A 137 -11.48 -18.13 16.41
CA TRP A 137 -10.41 -18.40 15.45
C TRP A 137 -10.50 -19.83 14.89
N GLY A 138 -10.24 -20.00 13.59
CA GLY A 138 -10.33 -21.29 12.91
C GLY A 138 -11.74 -21.71 12.48
N VAL A 139 -12.78 -20.92 12.80
CA VAL A 139 -14.15 -21.14 12.31
C VAL A 139 -14.47 -20.13 11.22
N PHE A 140 -14.48 -20.54 9.95
CA PHE A 140 -14.84 -19.66 8.84
C PHE A 140 -16.34 -19.32 8.84
N THR A 141 -16.65 -18.03 8.69
CA THR A 141 -18.03 -17.54 8.56
C THR A 141 -18.18 -16.74 7.27
N PRO A 142 -18.90 -17.23 6.25
CA PRO A 142 -19.13 -16.43 5.05
C PRO A 142 -20.05 -15.23 5.35
N PRO A 143 -20.01 -14.16 4.52
CA PRO A 143 -20.99 -13.08 4.58
C PRO A 143 -22.42 -13.61 4.50
N ALA A 144 -23.37 -12.92 5.14
CA ALA A 144 -24.75 -13.39 5.29
C ALA A 144 -25.45 -13.72 3.96
N HIS A 145 -25.11 -13.01 2.88
CA HIS A 145 -25.72 -13.17 1.55
C HIS A 145 -24.87 -13.98 0.58
N PHE A 146 -23.78 -14.60 1.03
CA PHE A 146 -23.01 -15.49 0.17
C PHE A 146 -23.82 -16.77 -0.08
N PRO A 147 -24.29 -17.04 -1.31
CA PRO A 147 -25.03 -18.24 -1.60
C PRO A 147 -24.03 -19.38 -1.65
N LYS A 148 -23.68 -19.97 -0.51
CA LYS A 148 -22.65 -21.03 -0.39
C LYS A 148 -22.96 -22.17 -1.36
N PRO A 149 -22.32 -22.24 -2.54
CA PRO A 149 -22.65 -23.31 -3.49
C PRO A 149 -22.13 -24.63 -2.94
N ASP A 150 -22.73 -25.76 -3.34
CA ASP A 150 -22.25 -27.10 -2.93
C ASP A 150 -20.79 -27.36 -3.32
N THR A 151 -20.28 -26.64 -4.33
CA THR A 151 -18.90 -26.70 -4.80
C THR A 151 -17.93 -25.83 -3.99
N TYR A 152 -18.40 -25.09 -2.99
CA TYR A 152 -17.55 -24.22 -2.17
C TYR A 152 -16.60 -25.05 -1.31
N ALA A 153 -15.32 -24.99 -1.61
CA ALA A 153 -14.24 -25.72 -0.97
C ALA A 153 -13.37 -24.82 -0.08
N GLY A 154 -13.94 -23.72 0.43
CA GLY A 154 -13.19 -22.75 1.24
C GLY A 154 -12.38 -21.75 0.41
N GLU A 155 -12.75 -21.53 -0.85
CA GLU A 155 -12.12 -20.49 -1.67
C GLU A 155 -12.35 -19.10 -1.11
N LYS A 156 -11.50 -18.15 -1.53
CA LYS A 156 -11.62 -16.76 -1.11
C LYS A 156 -12.96 -16.17 -1.55
N LEU A 157 -13.53 -15.34 -0.69
CA LEU A 157 -14.66 -14.49 -1.05
C LEU A 157 -14.12 -13.09 -1.34
N LEU A 158 -14.20 -12.68 -2.61
CA LEU A 158 -13.64 -11.45 -3.15
C LEU A 158 -14.76 -10.54 -3.64
N PHE A 159 -15.58 -10.06 -2.71
CA PHE A 159 -16.73 -9.22 -3.04
C PHE A 159 -16.46 -7.72 -2.88
N ARG A 160 -15.33 -7.33 -2.28
CA ARG A 160 -15.02 -5.91 -2.06
C ARG A 160 -14.62 -5.22 -3.35
N THR A 161 -15.30 -4.14 -3.67
CA THR A 161 -14.84 -3.06 -4.56
C THR A 161 -14.65 -1.79 -3.72
N ASN A 162 -14.48 -0.64 -4.35
CA ASN A 162 -14.26 0.66 -3.72
C ASN A 162 -15.56 1.50 -3.76
N LYS A 163 -15.64 2.56 -2.94
CA LYS A 163 -16.81 3.34 -2.50
C LYS A 163 -17.90 3.75 -3.52
N PHE A 164 -17.66 3.64 -4.83
CA PHE A 164 -18.56 4.16 -5.87
C PHE A 164 -19.11 3.07 -6.81
N VAL A 165 -19.00 1.80 -6.43
CA VAL A 165 -19.78 0.75 -7.10
C VAL A 165 -21.06 0.57 -6.31
N ASP A 166 -22.11 1.21 -6.82
CA ASP A 166 -23.47 1.05 -6.34
C ASP A 166 -23.92 -0.37 -6.70
N PHE A 167 -23.65 -1.33 -5.81
CA PHE A 167 -24.48 -2.52 -5.78
C PHE A 167 -25.71 -2.06 -5.02
N GLU A 168 -26.89 -2.01 -5.65
CA GLU A 168 -28.18 -1.58 -5.09
C GLU A 168 -28.68 -2.51 -3.95
N HIS A 169 -27.79 -2.90 -3.03
CA HIS A 169 -28.03 -3.82 -1.95
C HIS A 169 -27.43 -3.23 -0.66
N PRO A 170 -28.27 -2.93 0.35
CA PRO A 170 -27.87 -2.17 1.55
C PRO A 170 -26.82 -2.87 2.42
N ASP A 171 -26.64 -4.19 2.27
CA ASP A 171 -25.63 -4.98 3.00
C ASP A 171 -24.27 -5.05 2.27
N ILE A 172 -24.19 -4.57 1.02
CA ILE A 172 -22.96 -4.55 0.20
C ILE A 172 -22.31 -3.15 0.23
N GLU A 173 -23.11 -2.08 0.35
CA GLU A 173 -22.62 -0.68 0.41
C GLU A 173 -21.61 -0.43 1.54
N ASP A 174 -21.82 -1.01 2.74
CA ASP A 174 -20.90 -0.84 3.89
C ASP A 174 -19.55 -1.54 3.67
N GLU A 175 -19.51 -2.57 2.82
CA GLU A 175 -18.34 -3.44 2.60
C GLU A 175 -17.44 -3.01 1.44
N VAL A 176 -17.95 -2.10 0.59
CA VAL A 176 -17.32 -1.53 -0.60
C VAL A 176 -16.51 -0.24 -0.29
N ASN A 177 -16.56 0.28 0.94
CA ASN A 177 -15.97 1.58 1.31
C ASN A 177 -14.48 1.59 1.71
N GLN A 178 -13.60 0.80 1.08
CA GLN A 178 -12.33 0.40 1.74
C GLN A 178 -11.02 0.64 1.00
N ALA A 179 -11.04 1.18 -0.22
CA ALA A 179 -9.95 2.05 -0.61
C ALA A 179 -10.32 3.42 -0.08
N PHE A 180 -9.36 4.13 0.47
CA PHE A 180 -9.51 5.54 0.81
C PHE A 180 -9.92 6.41 -0.40
N THR A 181 -10.18 5.83 -1.58
CA THR A 181 -10.44 6.46 -2.88
C THR A 181 -11.47 5.67 -3.72
N SER A 182 -11.71 6.11 -4.96
CA SER A 182 -12.64 5.49 -5.90
C SER A 182 -12.17 4.15 -6.50
N PRO A 183 -13.06 3.37 -7.15
CA PRO A 183 -12.70 2.16 -7.87
C PRO A 183 -11.65 2.38 -8.94
N ILE A 184 -10.84 1.35 -9.17
CA ILE A 184 -9.92 1.29 -10.29
C ILE A 184 -10.21 0.07 -11.15
N TRP A 185 -10.13 0.28 -12.46
CA TRP A 185 -10.35 -0.74 -13.46
C TRP A 185 -9.03 -1.06 -14.16
N ASP A 186 -8.80 -2.34 -14.36
CA ASP A 186 -7.67 -2.81 -15.16
C ASP A 186 -7.88 -2.53 -16.66
N GLN A 187 -6.85 -2.80 -17.48
CA GLN A 187 -6.92 -2.60 -18.93
C GLN A 187 -7.85 -3.58 -19.68
N ASN A 188 -8.35 -4.63 -18.99
CA ASN A 188 -9.39 -5.54 -19.47
C ASN A 188 -10.82 -5.06 -19.08
N GLY A 189 -10.90 -3.95 -18.32
CA GLY A 189 -12.14 -3.33 -17.83
C GLY A 189 -12.75 -4.01 -16.61
N ASN A 190 -11.99 -4.81 -15.86
CA ASN A 190 -12.45 -5.41 -14.61
C ASN A 190 -12.08 -4.54 -13.41
N ILE A 191 -13.01 -4.44 -12.46
CA ILE A 191 -12.77 -3.75 -11.19
C ILE A 191 -11.80 -4.55 -10.33
N THR A 192 -10.78 -3.88 -9.81
CA THR A 192 -9.83 -4.44 -8.85
C THR A 192 -10.54 -4.78 -7.54
N ARG A 193 -10.25 -5.96 -6.99
CA ARG A 193 -10.86 -6.46 -5.74
C ARG A 193 -9.86 -6.37 -4.60
N TYR A 194 -10.36 -6.22 -3.38
CA TYR A 194 -9.51 -6.13 -2.20
C TYR A 194 -9.92 -7.15 -1.13
N GLU A 195 -8.95 -7.62 -0.35
CA GLU A 195 -9.21 -8.34 0.91
C GLU A 195 -8.36 -7.74 2.03
N ILE A 196 -8.90 -7.73 3.24
CA ILE A 196 -8.20 -7.25 4.45
C ILE A 196 -8.30 -8.33 5.50
N ARG A 197 -7.16 -8.77 6.01
CA ARG A 197 -7.09 -9.86 6.98
C ARG A 197 -6.23 -9.48 8.15
N MET A 198 -6.63 -9.97 9.31
CA MET A 198 -5.91 -9.80 10.56
C MET A 198 -5.43 -11.14 11.09
N ASN A 199 -4.20 -11.17 11.61
CA ASN A 199 -3.66 -12.37 12.20
C ASN A 199 -4.37 -12.72 13.52
N LYS A 200 -4.04 -13.89 14.06
CA LYS A 200 -4.66 -14.39 15.29
C LYS A 200 -4.48 -13.45 16.48
N VAL A 201 -3.30 -12.83 16.58
CA VAL A 201 -2.93 -11.95 17.69
C VAL A 201 -3.81 -10.70 17.71
N GLU A 202 -4.00 -10.08 16.55
CA GLU A 202 -4.89 -8.92 16.41
C GLU A 202 -6.35 -9.32 16.66
N PHE A 203 -6.83 -10.38 16.01
CA PHE A 203 -8.21 -10.87 16.18
C PHE A 203 -8.55 -11.15 17.65
N GLU A 204 -7.69 -11.89 18.34
CA GLU A 204 -7.93 -12.23 19.75
C GLU A 204 -7.96 -10.98 20.63
N TYR A 205 -7.11 -9.99 20.36
CA TYR A 205 -7.13 -8.72 21.08
C TYR A 205 -8.45 -7.96 20.83
N VAL A 206 -8.94 -7.90 19.60
CA VAL A 206 -10.22 -7.27 19.24
C VAL A 206 -11.38 -7.94 19.98
N VAL A 207 -11.43 -9.27 19.98
CA VAL A 207 -12.51 -10.04 20.61
C VAL A 207 -12.47 -9.97 22.14
N GLN A 208 -11.29 -10.12 22.75
CA GLN A 208 -11.13 -10.08 24.20
C GLN A 208 -11.54 -8.73 24.81
N ASN A 209 -11.37 -7.65 24.06
CA ASN A 209 -11.69 -6.29 24.48
C ASN A 209 -13.04 -5.76 23.95
N GLU A 210 -13.84 -6.62 23.33
CA GLU A 210 -15.12 -6.26 22.66
C GLU A 210 -15.01 -5.10 21.66
N LEU A 211 -13.86 -4.92 21.02
CA LEU A 211 -13.62 -3.82 20.08
C LEU A 211 -14.32 -4.02 18.72
N TYR A 212 -14.90 -5.19 18.47
CA TYR A 212 -15.63 -5.52 17.24
C TYR A 212 -17.01 -4.83 17.13
N ASN A 213 -17.50 -4.15 18.18
CA ASN A 213 -18.77 -3.41 18.16
C ASN A 213 -18.65 -2.07 18.93
N TYR A 214 -19.49 -1.09 18.60
CA TYR A 214 -19.39 0.24 19.22
C TYR A 214 -19.74 0.26 20.70
N ASP A 215 -20.68 -0.56 21.18
CA ASP A 215 -21.01 -0.62 22.61
C ASP A 215 -19.80 -1.07 23.45
N GLY A 216 -19.08 -2.08 22.98
CA GLY A 216 -17.85 -2.58 23.61
C GLY A 216 -16.72 -1.57 23.56
N GLN A 217 -16.55 -0.87 22.42
CA GLN A 217 -15.58 0.22 22.30
C GLN A 217 -15.83 1.35 23.30
N ILE A 218 -17.09 1.78 23.50
CA ILE A 218 -17.45 2.83 24.45
C ILE A 218 -17.09 2.41 25.89
N VAL A 219 -17.38 1.16 26.24
CA VAL A 219 -17.01 0.60 27.55
C VAL A 219 -15.49 0.53 27.71
N PHE A 220 -14.78 0.07 26.68
CA PHE A 220 -13.32 0.00 26.68
C PHE A 220 -12.69 1.40 26.85
N ALA A 221 -13.14 2.39 26.07
CA ALA A 221 -12.65 3.75 26.13
C ALA A 221 -12.77 4.35 27.54
N LYS A 222 -13.90 4.09 28.22
CA LYS A 222 -14.14 4.56 29.59
C LYS A 222 -13.24 3.90 30.63
N ASN A 223 -12.94 2.61 30.46
CA ASN A 223 -12.26 1.80 31.49
C ASN A 223 -10.74 1.69 31.28
N GLN A 224 -10.29 1.64 30.03
CA GLN A 224 -8.90 1.37 29.65
C GLN A 224 -8.25 2.51 28.85
N GLY A 225 -9.05 3.41 28.26
CA GLY A 225 -8.57 4.49 27.42
C GLY A 225 -8.24 4.01 26.01
N ASN A 226 -6.96 4.12 25.63
CA ASN A 226 -6.54 3.89 24.24
C ASN A 226 -6.27 2.43 23.94
N VAL A 227 -6.59 2.04 22.70
CA VAL A 227 -6.21 0.74 22.15
C VAL A 227 -4.69 0.61 22.13
N LYS A 228 -4.19 -0.55 22.55
CA LYS A 228 -2.78 -0.91 22.48
C LYS A 228 -2.64 -2.34 21.97
N PHE A 229 -2.50 -2.49 20.66
CA PHE A 229 -2.35 -3.82 20.08
C PHE A 229 -1.07 -4.52 20.57
N PRO A 230 -1.03 -5.86 20.61
CA PRO A 230 0.16 -6.60 21.04
C PRO A 230 1.35 -6.38 20.10
N GLU A 231 2.51 -6.07 20.68
CA GLU A 231 3.76 -5.85 19.95
C GLU A 231 4.54 -7.15 19.73
N GLY A 232 5.06 -7.31 18.51
CA GLY A 232 6.03 -8.33 18.16
C GLY A 232 7.45 -7.97 18.63
N ASN A 233 8.32 -8.97 18.64
CA ASN A 233 9.76 -8.82 18.84
C ASN A 233 10.50 -9.81 17.94
N PRO A 234 11.85 -9.82 17.84
CA PRO A 234 12.53 -10.69 16.88
C PRO A 234 12.20 -12.19 16.98
N LYS A 235 11.63 -12.67 18.10
CA LYS A 235 11.26 -14.08 18.33
C LYS A 235 9.75 -14.34 18.38
N LYS A 236 8.90 -13.31 18.48
CA LYS A 236 7.45 -13.49 18.69
C LYS A 236 6.66 -12.53 17.81
N GLU A 237 5.69 -13.07 17.10
CA GLU A 237 4.73 -12.33 16.28
C GLU A 237 3.86 -11.38 17.13
N GLY A 238 3.64 -10.17 16.62
CA GLY A 238 2.71 -9.17 17.15
C GLY A 238 1.39 -9.17 16.40
N ALA A 239 0.60 -8.10 16.54
CA ALA A 239 -0.53 -7.84 15.66
C ALA A 239 -0.04 -7.58 14.22
N ILE A 240 -0.69 -8.21 13.24
CA ILE A 240 -0.42 -8.02 11.81
C ILE A 240 -1.74 -7.90 11.07
N GLU A 241 -1.88 -6.81 10.31
CA GLU A 241 -2.97 -6.60 9.35
C GLU A 241 -2.36 -6.60 7.94
N ILE A 242 -3.01 -7.29 7.01
CA ILE A 242 -2.66 -7.25 5.59
C ILE A 242 -3.83 -6.74 4.76
N LYS A 243 -3.51 -6.04 3.69
CA LYS A 243 -4.46 -5.68 2.63
C LYS A 243 -3.90 -6.15 1.30
N ILE A 244 -4.72 -6.82 0.50
CA ILE A 244 -4.28 -7.37 -0.78
C ILE A 244 -5.21 -6.85 -1.87
N ALA A 245 -4.64 -6.46 -3.00
CA ALA A 245 -5.34 -6.09 -4.22
C ALA A 245 -5.23 -7.21 -5.26
N TRP A 246 -6.36 -7.51 -5.91
CA TRP A 246 -6.54 -8.62 -6.83
C TRP A 246 -7.12 -8.15 -8.16
N LYS A 247 -6.51 -8.60 -9.25
CA LYS A 247 -7.03 -8.49 -10.61
C LYS A 247 -7.73 -9.79 -11.00
N ILE A 248 -8.85 -9.69 -11.71
CA ILE A 248 -9.49 -10.85 -12.35
C ILE A 248 -8.68 -11.21 -13.59
N LEU A 249 -8.14 -12.42 -13.63
CA LEU A 249 -7.34 -12.86 -14.77
C LEU A 249 -8.24 -13.28 -15.93
N THR A 250 -7.94 -12.75 -17.12
CA THR A 250 -8.60 -13.09 -18.38
C THR A 250 -7.64 -13.86 -19.31
N ASP A 251 -8.14 -14.25 -20.47
CA ASP A 251 -7.36 -14.93 -21.52
C ASP A 251 -6.21 -14.07 -22.07
N THR A 252 -6.30 -12.75 -21.98
CA THR A 252 -5.21 -11.81 -22.30
C THR A 252 -4.08 -11.77 -21.28
N ASP A 253 -4.31 -12.23 -20.04
CA ASP A 253 -3.31 -12.18 -18.97
C ASP A 253 -2.39 -13.42 -18.99
N ILE A 254 -1.18 -13.25 -18.43
CA ILE A 254 -0.14 -14.30 -18.37
C ILE A 254 -0.08 -14.86 -16.95
N GLU A 255 -0.87 -15.90 -16.67
CA GLU A 255 -1.05 -16.48 -15.32
C GLU A 255 0.27 -16.88 -14.63
N SER A 256 1.28 -17.30 -15.39
CA SER A 256 2.59 -17.68 -14.86
C SER A 256 3.31 -16.54 -14.13
N ARG A 257 2.93 -15.29 -14.41
CA ARG A 257 3.51 -14.07 -13.83
C ARG A 257 2.83 -13.56 -12.55
N TYR A 258 1.76 -14.21 -12.10
CA TYR A 258 1.01 -13.78 -10.91
C TYR A 258 1.01 -14.85 -9.84
N PHE A 259 1.12 -14.43 -8.57
CA PHE A 259 0.60 -15.23 -7.47
C PHE A 259 -0.92 -15.36 -7.65
N THR A 260 -1.41 -16.58 -7.83
CA THR A 260 -2.80 -16.83 -8.21
C THR A 260 -3.55 -17.67 -7.19
N THR A 261 -4.86 -17.41 -7.11
CA THR A 261 -5.83 -18.20 -6.35
C THR A 261 -7.17 -18.14 -7.05
N ASP A 262 -8.04 -19.08 -6.75
CA ASP A 262 -9.46 -18.93 -7.08
C ASP A 262 -10.15 -18.09 -6.00
N GLY A 263 -11.13 -17.29 -6.41
CA GLY A 263 -12.00 -16.55 -5.51
C GLY A 263 -13.38 -16.32 -6.12
N TYR A 264 -14.39 -16.21 -5.26
CA TYR A 264 -15.74 -15.83 -5.64
C TYR A 264 -15.86 -14.31 -5.70
N VAL A 265 -16.08 -13.79 -6.90
CA VAL A 265 -16.24 -12.36 -7.16
C VAL A 265 -17.72 -12.00 -7.21
N ILE A 266 -18.11 -10.93 -6.51
CA ILE A 266 -19.47 -10.40 -6.61
C ILE A 266 -19.66 -9.61 -7.92
N ASN A 267 -20.73 -9.93 -8.64
CA ASN A 267 -21.15 -9.28 -9.86
C ASN A 267 -22.13 -8.14 -9.54
N ALA A 268 -22.36 -7.24 -10.50
CA ALA A 268 -23.24 -6.07 -10.34
C ALA A 268 -24.67 -6.44 -9.88
N ASP A 269 -25.14 -7.63 -10.23
CA ASP A 269 -26.45 -8.17 -9.86
C ASP A 269 -26.47 -8.84 -8.47
N GLY A 270 -25.40 -8.73 -7.68
CA GLY A 270 -25.26 -9.35 -6.36
C GLY A 270 -24.92 -10.85 -6.38
N THR A 271 -24.84 -11.48 -7.56
CA THR A 271 -24.45 -12.89 -7.67
C THR A 271 -22.95 -13.09 -7.51
N TYR A 272 -22.54 -14.27 -7.06
CA TYR A 272 -21.13 -14.61 -6.92
C TYR A 272 -20.68 -15.54 -8.03
N THR A 273 -19.58 -15.21 -8.70
CA THR A 273 -18.97 -16.11 -9.67
C THR A 273 -17.53 -16.43 -9.32
N LYS A 274 -17.18 -17.72 -9.37
CA LYS A 274 -15.79 -18.18 -9.21
C LYS A 274 -14.95 -17.66 -10.37
N ARG A 275 -13.83 -17.02 -10.05
CA ARG A 275 -12.85 -16.47 -10.98
C ARG A 275 -11.45 -16.79 -10.48
N LYS A 276 -10.53 -16.94 -11.42
CA LYS A 276 -9.10 -16.93 -11.11
C LYS A 276 -8.64 -15.49 -10.96
N VAL A 277 -7.91 -15.20 -9.89
CA VAL A 277 -7.38 -13.87 -9.62
C VAL A 277 -5.86 -13.90 -9.46
N GLY A 278 -5.22 -12.78 -9.77
CA GLY A 278 -3.79 -12.55 -9.58
C GLY A 278 -3.56 -11.39 -8.62
N MET A 279 -2.65 -11.57 -7.66
CA MET A 279 -2.29 -10.49 -6.72
C MET A 279 -1.57 -9.39 -7.49
N VAL A 280 -2.03 -8.15 -7.35
CA VAL A 280 -1.46 -6.96 -8.01
C VAL A 280 -0.88 -5.97 -7.01
N GLY A 281 -1.19 -6.09 -5.72
CA GLY A 281 -0.53 -5.32 -4.67
C GLY A 281 -0.80 -5.89 -3.28
N MET A 282 0.07 -5.60 -2.33
CA MET A 282 -0.07 -6.04 -0.94
C MET A 282 0.49 -4.99 0.04
N HIS A 283 -0.27 -4.67 1.07
CA HIS A 283 0.21 -3.97 2.26
C HIS A 283 0.39 -4.99 3.38
N ILE A 284 1.45 -4.78 4.17
CA ILE A 284 1.67 -5.48 5.43
C ILE A 284 1.89 -4.41 6.50
N SER A 285 1.07 -4.44 7.54
CA SER A 285 1.22 -3.61 8.72
C SER A 285 1.49 -4.53 9.90
N SER A 286 2.57 -4.28 10.64
CA SER A 286 2.93 -5.11 11.79
C SER A 286 3.36 -4.23 12.96
N LYS A 287 2.82 -4.51 14.15
CA LYS A 287 3.24 -3.82 15.37
C LYS A 287 4.44 -4.51 15.99
N THR A 288 5.50 -3.77 16.25
CA THR A 288 6.72 -4.31 16.85
C THR A 288 7.21 -3.45 17.98
N LYS A 289 8.05 -4.03 18.86
CA LYS A 289 8.64 -3.33 19.99
C LYS A 289 9.51 -2.15 19.56
N SER A 290 10.23 -2.27 18.44
CA SER A 290 11.02 -1.16 17.89
C SER A 290 10.17 -0.06 17.26
N SER A 291 8.92 -0.39 16.88
CA SER A 291 8.03 0.44 16.08
C SER A 291 6.59 0.41 16.62
N PRO A 292 6.31 1.07 17.76
CA PRO A 292 4.98 1.06 18.38
C PRO A 292 3.91 1.80 17.55
N GLN A 293 4.32 2.69 16.63
CA GLN A 293 3.47 3.29 15.60
C GLN A 293 3.23 2.38 14.37
N TRP A 294 3.60 1.09 14.50
CA TRP A 294 3.58 0.08 13.45
C TRP A 294 4.63 0.30 12.35
N ILE A 295 5.06 -0.82 11.75
CA ILE A 295 5.82 -0.84 10.51
C ILE A 295 4.81 -1.09 9.40
N TRP A 296 4.84 -0.24 8.37
CA TRP A 296 4.01 -0.40 7.18
C TRP A 296 4.89 -0.62 5.95
N THR A 297 4.60 -1.65 5.17
CA THR A 297 5.31 -1.91 3.92
C THR A 297 4.35 -2.26 2.81
N THR A 298 4.74 -1.94 1.58
CA THR A 298 3.87 -2.06 0.42
C THR A 298 4.58 -2.61 -0.80
N TYR A 299 3.87 -3.49 -1.51
CA TYR A 299 4.34 -4.27 -2.64
C TYR A 299 3.42 -4.11 -3.83
N GLU A 300 3.99 -4.15 -5.02
CA GLU A 300 3.26 -4.14 -6.28
C GLU A 300 3.76 -5.24 -7.20
N GLN A 301 2.86 -5.73 -8.05
CA GLN A 301 3.23 -6.62 -9.15
C GLN A 301 3.94 -5.80 -10.24
N VAL A 302 5.04 -6.33 -10.80
CA VAL A 302 5.96 -5.58 -11.68
C VAL A 302 5.34 -5.16 -13.01
N ASP A 303 4.34 -5.89 -13.49
CA ASP A 303 3.61 -5.63 -14.74
C ASP A 303 2.38 -4.73 -14.55
N ASN A 304 2.24 -4.09 -13.38
CA ASN A 304 1.11 -3.20 -13.14
C ASN A 304 1.10 -1.99 -14.09
N LEU A 305 2.25 -1.34 -14.26
CA LEU A 305 2.34 -0.01 -14.89
C LEU A 305 3.21 0.03 -16.13
N GLU A 306 4.37 -0.63 -16.11
CA GLU A 306 5.35 -0.56 -17.19
C GLU A 306 5.93 -1.95 -17.45
N VAL A 307 6.02 -2.33 -18.73
CA VAL A 307 6.59 -3.61 -19.17
C VAL A 307 7.36 -3.41 -20.47
N ASN A 308 8.23 -4.34 -20.82
CA ASN A 308 8.80 -4.41 -22.17
C ASN A 308 7.75 -4.94 -23.15
N LEU A 309 7.21 -4.06 -24.00
CA LEU A 309 6.12 -4.39 -24.94
C LEU A 309 6.51 -5.35 -26.07
N LEU A 310 7.82 -5.57 -26.25
CA LEU A 310 8.37 -6.55 -27.20
C LEU A 310 8.40 -7.97 -26.62
N ASP A 311 8.26 -8.12 -25.30
CA ASP A 311 8.30 -9.43 -24.67
C ASP A 311 7.03 -10.22 -24.97
N THR A 312 7.23 -11.52 -25.24
CA THR A 312 6.16 -12.50 -25.39
C THR A 312 6.42 -13.62 -24.40
N ILE A 313 5.47 -13.86 -23.50
CA ILE A 313 5.55 -14.90 -22.46
C ILE A 313 4.34 -15.80 -22.64
N ASP A 314 4.55 -17.12 -22.61
CA ASP A 314 3.50 -18.12 -22.84
C ASP A 314 2.69 -17.90 -24.13
N GLY A 315 3.35 -17.39 -25.18
CA GLY A 315 2.72 -17.09 -26.47
C GLY A 315 1.86 -15.83 -26.50
N LYS A 316 1.83 -15.04 -25.42
CA LYS A 316 1.04 -13.81 -25.32
C LYS A 316 1.96 -12.58 -25.18
N PRO A 317 1.64 -11.45 -25.81
CA PRO A 317 2.39 -10.22 -25.62
C PRO A 317 2.25 -9.71 -24.19
N LEU A 318 3.35 -9.29 -23.57
CA LEU A 318 3.31 -8.69 -22.25
C LEU A 318 2.71 -7.27 -22.35
N ARG A 319 1.75 -6.97 -21.47
CA ARG A 319 1.04 -5.69 -21.42
C ARG A 319 0.85 -5.24 -19.97
N PRO A 320 0.92 -3.93 -19.68
CA PRO A 320 0.66 -3.46 -18.32
C PRO A 320 -0.79 -3.68 -17.89
N SER A 321 -1.00 -3.94 -16.61
CA SER A 321 -2.34 -4.23 -16.07
C SER A 321 -3.21 -2.97 -15.91
N TYR A 322 -2.60 -1.80 -15.69
CA TYR A 322 -3.29 -0.55 -15.33
C TYR A 322 -2.78 0.69 -16.09
N ASN A 323 -2.02 0.49 -17.17
CA ASN A 323 -1.57 1.56 -18.05
C ASN A 323 -1.65 1.10 -19.50
N ASP A 324 -2.29 1.88 -20.36
CA ASP A 324 -2.26 1.65 -21.81
C ASP A 324 -1.13 2.49 -22.42
N PRO A 325 0.00 1.87 -22.79
CA PRO A 325 1.12 2.58 -23.38
C PRO A 325 0.79 3.18 -24.76
N ASN A 326 -0.31 2.77 -25.39
CA ASN A 326 -0.76 3.34 -26.66
C ASN A 326 -1.66 4.57 -26.48
N CYS A 327 -2.06 4.91 -25.25
CA CYS A 327 -2.88 6.08 -24.96
C CYS A 327 -2.08 7.21 -24.30
N ALA A 328 -1.16 7.81 -25.05
CA ALA A 328 -0.30 8.90 -24.55
C ALA A 328 -1.07 10.18 -24.13
N ILE A 329 -2.32 10.35 -24.57
CA ILE A 329 -3.18 11.49 -24.21
C ILE A 329 -4.20 11.16 -23.12
N CYS A 330 -4.27 9.90 -22.67
CA CYS A 330 -5.20 9.55 -21.62
C CYS A 330 -4.75 10.19 -20.29
N PRO A 331 -5.68 10.75 -19.51
CA PRO A 331 -5.34 11.32 -18.22
C PRO A 331 -4.93 10.21 -17.25
N ILE A 332 -3.76 10.38 -16.64
CA ILE A 332 -3.19 9.46 -15.66
C ILE A 332 -3.65 9.82 -14.25
N ASN A 333 -3.85 8.81 -13.40
CA ASN A 333 -4.18 8.96 -11.98
C ASN A 333 -5.44 9.82 -11.72
N VAL A 334 -6.38 9.85 -12.66
CA VAL A 334 -7.66 10.55 -12.51
C VAL A 334 -8.79 9.62 -12.19
N LEU A 335 -9.73 10.12 -11.38
CA LEU A 335 -11.02 9.47 -11.20
C LEU A 335 -11.68 9.29 -12.57
N PRO A 336 -12.11 8.07 -12.93
CA PRO A 336 -12.83 7.88 -14.18
C PRO A 336 -14.18 8.57 -14.10
N ASP A 337 -14.63 9.15 -15.21
CA ASP A 337 -15.96 9.70 -15.33
C ASP A 337 -16.98 8.55 -15.35
N THR A 338 -17.64 8.32 -14.21
CA THR A 338 -18.65 7.28 -14.06
C THR A 338 -20.01 7.69 -14.63
N ILE A 339 -20.25 8.97 -14.91
CA ILE A 339 -21.51 9.48 -15.48
C ILE A 339 -21.59 9.14 -16.99
N ILE A 340 -20.47 9.21 -17.71
CA ILE A 340 -20.38 8.79 -19.12
C ILE A 340 -20.54 7.26 -19.29
N SER A 341 -20.40 6.49 -18.20
CA SER A 341 -20.44 5.01 -18.21
C SER A 341 -21.79 4.40 -18.60
N ALA A 342 -22.88 5.16 -18.58
CA ALA A 342 -24.19 4.70 -19.08
C ALA A 342 -24.17 4.35 -20.58
N THR A 343 -23.12 4.74 -21.32
CA THR A 343 -23.00 4.52 -22.78
C THR A 343 -21.74 3.78 -23.23
N ASN A 344 -20.75 3.55 -22.35
CA ASN A 344 -19.46 2.96 -22.71
C ASN A 344 -19.14 1.70 -21.87
N PRO A 345 -19.03 0.50 -22.47
CA PRO A 345 -19.21 -0.76 -21.74
C PRO A 345 -18.08 -1.18 -20.78
N LYS A 346 -16.91 -0.50 -20.75
CA LYS A 346 -15.80 -0.84 -19.85
C LYS A 346 -14.90 0.36 -19.53
N ILE A 347 -15.01 0.90 -18.31
CA ILE A 347 -14.06 1.89 -17.77
C ILE A 347 -12.67 1.24 -17.66
N LYS A 348 -11.60 2.00 -17.94
CA LYS A 348 -10.20 1.58 -17.77
C LYS A 348 -9.42 2.70 -17.10
N THR A 349 -8.85 2.43 -15.92
CA THR A 349 -8.04 3.43 -15.22
C THR A 349 -6.65 3.49 -15.84
N GLN A 350 -6.12 4.70 -16.06
CA GLN A 350 -4.72 4.91 -16.42
C GLN A 350 -3.95 5.30 -15.18
N ILE A 351 -2.96 4.50 -14.80
CA ILE A 351 -2.15 4.70 -13.61
C ILE A 351 -0.70 4.92 -14.01
N GLN A 352 -0.02 5.87 -13.37
CA GLN A 352 1.42 6.08 -13.51
C GLN A 352 2.03 6.45 -12.17
N ARG A 353 3.22 5.93 -11.88
CA ARG A 353 3.94 6.26 -10.65
C ARG A 353 4.50 7.68 -10.69
N VAL A 354 4.12 8.49 -9.71
CA VAL A 354 4.62 9.87 -9.55
C VAL A 354 5.93 9.94 -8.76
N ILE A 355 6.03 9.19 -7.67
CA ILE A 355 7.24 9.12 -6.83
C ILE A 355 7.99 7.83 -7.17
N PRO A 356 9.23 7.91 -7.70
CA PRO A 356 9.99 6.72 -8.06
C PRO A 356 10.33 5.88 -6.82
N ILE A 357 10.52 4.58 -7.04
CA ILE A 357 11.08 3.69 -6.02
C ILE A 357 12.52 4.15 -5.77
N SER A 358 12.97 4.15 -4.50
CA SER A 358 14.33 4.59 -4.21
C SER A 358 15.34 3.62 -4.84
N GLY A 359 16.45 4.12 -5.38
CA GLY A 359 17.46 3.26 -6.00
C GLY A 359 18.04 2.20 -5.04
N ALA A 360 18.07 2.48 -3.73
CA ALA A 360 18.45 1.49 -2.73
C ALA A 360 17.38 0.38 -2.59
N THR A 361 16.10 0.72 -2.66
CA THR A 361 15.00 -0.26 -2.63
C THR A 361 14.99 -1.08 -3.93
N GLU A 362 15.22 -0.46 -5.09
CA GLU A 362 15.34 -1.13 -6.39
C GLU A 362 16.51 -2.14 -6.41
N GLU A 363 17.66 -1.76 -5.87
CA GLU A 363 18.81 -2.65 -5.70
C GLU A 363 18.46 -3.87 -4.83
N LEU A 364 17.75 -3.67 -3.71
CA LEU A 364 17.28 -4.79 -2.88
C LEU A 364 16.26 -5.65 -3.62
N ASN A 365 15.31 -5.05 -4.33
CA ASN A 365 14.32 -5.75 -5.13
C ASN A 365 14.99 -6.67 -6.14
N ALA A 366 15.97 -6.17 -6.91
CA ALA A 366 16.70 -6.97 -7.88
C ALA A 366 17.39 -8.19 -7.24
N ASN A 367 18.01 -7.99 -6.08
CA ASN A 367 18.66 -9.07 -5.31
C ASN A 367 17.65 -10.14 -4.86
N VAL A 368 16.54 -9.73 -4.24
CA VAL A 368 15.53 -10.66 -3.72
C VAL A 368 14.78 -11.36 -4.86
N GLN A 369 14.43 -10.65 -5.93
CA GLN A 369 13.81 -11.24 -7.12
C GLN A 369 14.73 -12.27 -7.80
N SER A 370 16.04 -12.05 -7.83
CA SER A 370 17.01 -13.03 -8.32
C SER A 370 16.99 -14.33 -7.49
N LEU A 371 16.96 -14.20 -6.16
CA LEU A 371 16.82 -15.36 -5.25
C LEU A 371 15.49 -16.09 -5.46
N LEU A 372 14.38 -15.36 -5.60
CA LEU A 372 13.04 -15.92 -5.84
C LEU A 372 12.95 -16.61 -7.20
N LYS A 373 13.59 -16.05 -8.23
CA LYS A 373 13.71 -16.66 -9.55
C LYS A 373 14.50 -17.96 -9.50
N ALA A 374 15.63 -17.98 -8.80
CA ALA A 374 16.42 -19.20 -8.59
C ALA A 374 15.61 -20.28 -7.86
N ALA A 375 14.75 -19.87 -6.92
CA ALA A 375 13.80 -20.73 -6.23
C ALA A 375 12.49 -21.01 -7.02
N LYS A 376 12.39 -20.58 -8.29
CA LYS A 376 11.21 -20.75 -9.15
C LYS A 376 9.90 -20.23 -8.54
N SER A 377 9.98 -19.28 -7.62
CA SER A 377 8.82 -18.66 -7.00
C SER A 377 8.18 -17.64 -7.93
N LYS A 378 6.84 -17.60 -7.97
CA LYS A 378 6.09 -16.51 -8.63
C LYS A 378 6.25 -15.17 -7.91
N LEU A 379 6.73 -15.15 -6.67
CA LEU A 379 6.98 -13.91 -5.94
C LEU A 379 8.10 -13.05 -6.56
N GLN A 380 8.87 -13.60 -7.51
CA GLN A 380 9.86 -12.84 -8.29
C GLN A 380 9.23 -11.69 -9.11
N TYR A 381 7.91 -11.73 -9.35
CA TYR A 381 7.17 -10.72 -10.11
C TYR A 381 6.56 -9.63 -9.23
N TYR A 382 7.07 -9.48 -8.00
CA TYR A 382 6.65 -8.44 -7.07
C TYR A 382 7.86 -7.60 -6.67
N GLN A 383 7.61 -6.34 -6.34
CA GLN A 383 8.63 -5.39 -5.91
C GLN A 383 8.15 -4.62 -4.69
N GLN A 384 9.06 -4.40 -3.75
CA GLN A 384 8.82 -3.51 -2.63
C GLN A 384 8.88 -2.07 -3.12
N ILE A 385 7.88 -1.26 -2.77
CA ILE A 385 7.89 0.17 -3.03
C ILE A 385 8.60 0.92 -1.90
N GLY A 386 8.43 0.44 -0.67
CA GLY A 386 9.15 0.93 0.50
C GLY A 386 8.65 0.35 1.81
N THR A 387 9.27 0.80 2.90
CA THR A 387 8.86 0.52 4.27
C THR A 387 8.85 1.80 5.08
N GLN A 388 7.72 2.10 5.71
CA GLN A 388 7.53 3.20 6.63
C GLN A 388 7.61 2.72 8.08
N TRP A 389 8.34 3.45 8.91
CA TRP A 389 8.57 3.13 10.33
C TRP A 389 8.85 4.41 11.15
N PRO A 390 8.65 4.40 12.48
CA PRO A 390 8.87 5.57 13.34
C PRO A 390 10.34 5.80 13.68
N THR A 391 10.87 6.98 13.33
CA THR A 391 12.24 7.38 13.70
C THR A 391 12.37 7.82 15.15
N ALA A 392 11.29 8.30 15.75
CA ALA A 392 11.23 8.78 17.13
C ALA A 392 9.98 8.21 17.83
N PRO A 393 9.99 6.94 18.28
CA PRO A 393 8.82 6.27 18.83
C PRO A 393 8.08 6.98 19.97
N GLU A 394 8.77 7.82 20.73
CA GLU A 394 8.22 8.62 21.84
C GLU A 394 7.62 9.96 21.37
N ALA A 395 7.81 10.34 20.11
CA ALA A 395 7.26 11.58 19.57
C ALA A 395 5.73 11.44 19.55
N PRO A 396 4.99 12.29 20.29
CA PRO A 396 3.55 12.20 20.33
C PRO A 396 2.99 12.51 18.94
N PRO A 397 1.79 11.98 18.63
CA PRO A 397 1.10 12.38 17.44
C PRO A 397 0.81 13.87 17.42
N TYR A 398 0.67 14.41 16.20
CA TYR A 398 0.17 15.76 16.03
C TYR A 398 -1.27 15.84 16.53
N THR A 399 -1.47 16.53 17.64
CA THR A 399 -2.80 16.79 18.20
C THR A 399 -3.33 18.11 17.68
N LEU A 400 -4.55 18.10 17.12
CA LEU A 400 -5.35 19.31 16.89
C LEU A 400 -5.81 19.86 18.25
N LYS A 401 -4.92 20.55 18.97
CA LYS A 401 -5.29 21.24 20.23
C LYS A 401 -6.22 22.42 19.96
N ASP A 402 -6.09 23.01 18.78
CA ASP A 402 -6.90 24.10 18.27
C ASP A 402 -7.36 23.68 16.87
N THR A 403 -8.66 23.46 16.69
CA THR A 403 -9.23 23.08 15.40
C THR A 403 -9.26 24.25 14.42
N THR A 404 -8.82 25.46 14.80
CA THR A 404 -8.83 26.66 13.96
C THR A 404 -7.50 26.96 13.28
N THR A 405 -6.39 26.31 13.69
CA THR A 405 -5.06 26.50 13.08
C THR A 405 -4.28 25.18 13.01
N TYR A 406 -3.78 24.81 11.83
CA TYR A 406 -2.85 23.69 11.64
C TYR A 406 -1.40 24.16 11.79
N THR A 407 -0.49 23.29 12.22
CA THR A 407 0.96 23.60 12.24
C THR A 407 1.69 22.76 11.21
N LEU A 408 2.10 23.40 10.12
CA LEU A 408 2.93 22.78 9.09
C LEU A 408 4.43 22.87 9.47
N PRO A 409 5.23 21.83 9.15
CA PRO A 409 4.84 20.60 8.44
C PRO A 409 4.36 19.48 9.36
N GLN A 410 4.30 19.66 10.69
CA GLN A 410 4.05 18.59 11.67
C GLN A 410 2.72 17.88 11.47
N SER A 411 1.69 18.61 11.04
CA SER A 411 0.38 18.06 10.74
C SER A 411 0.37 17.07 9.56
N VAL A 412 1.44 17.04 8.76
CA VAL A 412 1.66 16.08 7.66
C VAL A 412 2.74 15.07 8.04
N THR A 413 3.90 15.58 8.46
CA THR A 413 5.13 14.79 8.67
C THR A 413 5.15 13.96 9.95
N ASN A 414 4.30 14.30 10.93
CA ASN A 414 4.17 13.57 12.20
C ASN A 414 2.70 13.45 12.62
N LYS A 415 1.79 13.34 11.64
CA LYS A 415 0.35 13.17 11.89
C LYS A 415 0.11 12.01 12.85
N SER A 416 0.70 10.85 12.54
CA SER A 416 0.60 9.63 13.34
C SER A 416 1.37 9.61 14.65
N GLY A 417 2.30 10.53 14.88
CA GLY A 417 3.33 10.35 15.91
C GLY A 417 4.44 9.44 15.43
N GLY A 418 5.52 9.34 16.20
CA GLY A 418 6.66 8.50 15.86
C GLY A 418 7.64 9.10 14.84
N ASN A 419 7.34 10.26 14.25
CA ASN A 419 8.05 10.84 13.10
C ASN A 419 8.30 9.79 11.99
N PRO A 420 7.24 9.34 11.29
CA PRO A 420 7.33 8.26 10.32
C PRO A 420 8.25 8.61 9.14
N THR A 421 9.10 7.65 8.75
CA THR A 421 9.99 7.76 7.58
C THR A 421 9.85 6.52 6.69
N PRO A 422 9.91 6.66 5.35
CA PRO A 422 9.77 7.92 4.62
C PRO A 422 8.38 8.50 4.86
N THR A 423 8.23 9.82 4.93
CA THR A 423 6.92 10.44 5.19
C THR A 423 5.89 10.14 4.10
N TYR A 424 6.33 10.01 2.84
CA TYR A 424 5.50 9.76 1.68
C TYR A 424 5.80 8.38 1.13
N LEU A 425 4.79 7.51 1.09
CA LEU A 425 4.89 6.18 0.52
C LEU A 425 3.49 5.75 0.08
N THR A 426 3.33 5.56 -1.22
CA THR A 426 2.07 5.20 -1.86
C THR A 426 2.24 3.97 -2.75
N ASN A 427 1.19 3.17 -2.83
CA ASN A 427 1.01 2.03 -3.70
C ASN A 427 0.08 2.40 -4.83
N MET A 428 0.47 2.04 -6.04
CA MET A 428 -0.19 2.59 -7.21
C MET A 428 -1.59 2.02 -7.44
N ILE A 429 -1.87 0.85 -6.87
CA ILE A 429 -3.12 0.09 -7.04
C ILE A 429 -4.08 0.28 -5.86
N MET A 430 -3.55 0.57 -4.66
CA MET A 430 -4.37 0.76 -3.46
C MET A 430 -4.57 2.24 -3.11
N GLU A 431 -3.66 3.11 -3.55
CA GLU A 431 -3.64 4.54 -3.24
C GLU A 431 -3.52 5.38 -4.53
N THR A 432 -4.09 4.88 -5.64
CA THR A 432 -4.02 5.49 -6.98
C THR A 432 -4.19 7.00 -6.97
N TYR A 433 -5.24 7.46 -6.30
CA TYR A 433 -5.62 8.87 -6.32
C TYR A 433 -4.92 9.71 -5.25
N PHE A 434 -4.09 9.12 -4.39
CA PHE A 434 -3.24 9.85 -3.42
C PHE A 434 -1.86 10.20 -3.96
N GLN A 435 -1.51 9.76 -5.18
CA GLN A 435 -0.16 9.86 -5.69
C GLN A 435 0.24 11.23 -6.24
N GLY A 436 -0.71 12.15 -6.41
CA GLY A 436 -0.40 13.42 -7.04
C GLY A 436 -0.80 13.55 -8.51
N GLY A 437 -1.98 13.06 -8.91
CA GLY A 437 -2.43 13.00 -10.32
C GLY A 437 -3.34 14.16 -10.80
N THR A 438 -2.93 14.78 -11.90
CA THR A 438 -3.52 15.92 -12.64
C THR A 438 -5.00 15.79 -13.00
N ILE A 439 -5.80 16.86 -12.84
CA ILE A 439 -7.17 16.93 -13.37
C ILE A 439 -7.16 17.31 -14.85
N THR A 440 -7.88 16.53 -15.68
CA THR A 440 -8.41 16.99 -16.97
C THR A 440 -9.93 17.03 -16.89
N GLY A 441 -10.50 18.22 -16.80
CA GLY A 441 -11.94 18.40 -16.83
C GLY A 441 -12.49 18.27 -18.26
N SER A 442 -13.55 17.50 -18.44
CA SER A 442 -14.54 17.73 -19.49
C SER A 442 -15.90 17.96 -18.83
N SER A 443 -16.37 19.20 -18.92
CA SER A 443 -17.77 19.67 -18.79
C SER A 443 -18.78 18.70 -18.15
N ASP A 444 -18.94 18.73 -16.83
CA ASP A 444 -19.98 19.50 -16.14
C ASP A 444 -19.67 19.62 -14.63
N LYS A 445 -19.57 20.87 -14.15
CA LYS A 445 -19.29 21.35 -12.77
C LYS A 445 -18.04 20.80 -12.06
N ILE A 446 -16.93 21.49 -12.34
CA ILE A 446 -15.97 21.93 -11.33
C ILE A 446 -15.85 23.45 -11.41
N LEU A 447 -16.26 24.18 -10.37
CA LEU A 447 -15.94 25.61 -10.24
C LEU A 447 -15.70 25.95 -8.78
N GLN A 448 -14.47 25.71 -8.28
CA GLN A 448 -13.97 26.35 -7.06
C GLN A 448 -13.08 27.57 -7.23
N SER A 449 -13.27 28.51 -6.30
CA SER A 449 -12.71 29.82 -6.19
C SER A 449 -13.16 30.33 -4.79
N PHE A 450 -12.28 31.11 -4.17
CA PHE A 450 -12.24 31.58 -2.80
C PHE A 450 -11.81 33.06 -2.81
N THR A 451 -12.46 34.01 -2.15
CA THR A 451 -11.80 35.33 -1.92
C THR A 451 -11.34 35.57 -0.51
N ARG A 452 -10.08 35.99 -0.47
CA ARG A 452 -9.30 36.66 0.55
C ARG A 452 -9.43 38.21 0.47
N ASP A 453 -9.62 38.89 1.59
CA ASP A 453 -9.59 40.36 1.69
C ASP A 453 -10.71 41.12 0.93
N GLY A 454 -11.93 40.57 0.86
CA GLY A 454 -13.14 41.36 0.54
C GLY A 454 -13.62 41.45 -0.92
N LYS A 455 -13.15 40.59 -1.82
CA LYS A 455 -13.77 40.33 -3.16
C LYS A 455 -14.50 38.96 -3.15
N ILE A 456 -14.95 38.39 -4.28
CA ILE A 456 -15.54 37.03 -4.36
C ILE A 456 -14.69 36.11 -5.24
N GLN A 457 -14.45 34.88 -4.78
CA GLN A 457 -14.21 33.78 -5.69
C GLN A 457 -15.05 32.56 -5.19
N TYR A 458 -15.52 31.73 -6.12
CA TYR A 458 -16.59 30.69 -6.20
C TYR A 458 -16.22 29.17 -6.20
N GLN A 459 -16.70 28.33 -5.24
CA GLN A 459 -16.63 26.83 -5.00
C GLN A 459 -17.69 25.90 -5.65
N ASP A 460 -17.30 24.75 -6.26
CA ASP A 460 -18.15 23.63 -6.73
C ASP A 460 -17.29 22.39 -7.13
N THR A 461 -17.40 21.29 -6.37
CA THR A 461 -17.24 19.89 -6.82
C THR A 461 -17.57 18.88 -5.72
N LEU A 462 -18.81 18.39 -5.73
CA LEU A 462 -19.31 17.15 -5.11
C LEU A 462 -19.17 17.04 -3.57
N ASP A 463 -20.31 17.02 -2.89
CA ASP A 463 -20.49 16.95 -1.43
C ASP A 463 -19.95 15.69 -0.73
N SER A 464 -19.07 14.90 -1.34
CA SER A 464 -18.15 14.06 -0.58
C SER A 464 -16.94 13.62 -1.42
N TYR A 465 -15.77 13.77 -0.81
CA TYR A 465 -14.45 13.28 -1.22
C TYR A 465 -13.63 14.19 -2.15
N ASN A 466 -12.46 14.58 -1.62
CA ASN A 466 -11.43 15.46 -2.18
C ASN A 466 -11.15 15.19 -3.66
N VAL A 467 -11.73 16.02 -4.51
CA VAL A 467 -11.19 16.31 -5.84
C VAL A 467 -9.90 17.11 -5.60
N TYR A 468 -8.86 16.91 -6.42
CA TYR A 468 -7.53 17.52 -6.35
C TYR A 468 -6.48 16.89 -5.42
N ILE A 469 -5.43 16.23 -5.97
CA ILE A 469 -4.22 15.84 -5.23
C ILE A 469 -2.97 15.92 -6.14
N ALA A 470 -2.09 16.90 -5.87
CA ALA A 470 -0.60 16.97 -5.84
C ALA A 470 -0.19 18.46 -5.78
N ASN A 471 0.77 18.86 -4.95
CA ASN A 471 1.28 20.25 -4.92
C ASN A 471 0.18 21.31 -4.76
N GLU A 472 -0.70 21.10 -3.80
CA GLU A 472 -1.78 22.04 -3.51
C GLU A 472 -1.61 22.65 -2.13
N PRO A 473 -2.22 23.83 -1.90
CA PRO A 473 -2.31 24.37 -0.56
C PRO A 473 -2.83 23.34 0.46
N ALA A 474 -2.27 23.34 1.67
CA ALA A 474 -2.52 22.31 2.68
C ALA A 474 -3.99 22.06 3.03
N TYR A 475 -4.85 23.06 2.84
CA TYR A 475 -6.27 22.92 3.10
C TYR A 475 -6.99 21.95 2.16
N PHE A 476 -6.48 21.71 0.95
CA PHE A 476 -7.07 20.74 0.04
C PHE A 476 -6.62 19.30 0.31
N GLN A 477 -5.48 19.12 0.98
CA GLN A 477 -4.89 17.81 1.18
C GLN A 477 -5.23 17.19 2.54
N MET A 478 -5.71 18.00 3.49
CA MET A 478 -5.97 17.58 4.85
C MET A 478 -7.48 17.63 5.15
N ASN A 479 -8.06 16.48 5.46
CA ASN A 479 -9.48 16.42 5.86
C ASN A 479 -9.73 17.29 7.11
N ASN A 480 -10.83 18.07 7.11
CA ASN A 480 -11.18 19.03 8.17
C ASN A 480 -10.13 20.14 8.43
N PHE A 481 -9.42 20.61 7.41
CA PHE A 481 -8.58 21.80 7.54
C PHE A 481 -9.47 23.06 7.72
N PRO A 482 -9.18 23.95 8.70
CA PRO A 482 -10.04 25.06 9.07
C PRO A 482 -9.92 26.20 8.06
N MET A 483 -10.69 26.06 6.99
CA MET A 483 -10.83 27.10 5.98
C MET A 483 -11.32 28.40 6.62
N GLY A 484 -10.60 29.50 6.37
CA GLY A 484 -11.00 30.85 6.80
C GLY A 484 -10.47 31.32 8.17
N THR A 485 -10.00 30.43 9.04
CA THR A 485 -9.36 30.83 10.31
C THR A 485 -7.83 30.66 10.26
N ASP A 486 -7.32 29.64 9.57
CA ASP A 486 -5.88 29.46 9.35
C ASP A 486 -5.39 30.08 8.03
N THR A 487 -5.56 31.39 7.86
CA THR A 487 -5.13 32.07 6.63
C THR A 487 -3.62 32.00 6.38
N LYS A 488 -2.82 31.71 7.42
CA LYS A 488 -1.36 31.59 7.35
C LYS A 488 -0.91 30.30 6.65
N ASN A 489 -1.60 29.18 6.88
CA ASN A 489 -1.23 27.89 6.29
C ASN A 489 -2.13 27.48 5.12
N THR A 490 -3.31 28.09 4.96
CA THR A 490 -4.25 27.87 3.84
C THR A 490 -3.61 28.13 2.45
N GLN A 491 -2.42 28.71 2.35
CA GLN A 491 -1.75 28.95 1.06
C GLN A 491 -0.45 28.19 0.90
N GLN A 492 -0.01 27.46 1.93
CA GLN A 492 1.22 26.70 1.86
C GLN A 492 0.98 25.46 1.02
N VAL A 493 1.59 25.45 -0.16
CA VAL A 493 1.64 24.25 -1.00
C VAL A 493 2.40 23.18 -0.24
N ILE A 494 1.74 22.04 -0.04
CA ILE A 494 2.38 20.84 0.49
C ILE A 494 2.31 19.75 -0.57
N PHE A 495 3.33 18.89 -0.52
CA PHE A 495 3.33 17.66 -1.28
C PHE A 495 2.79 16.57 -0.36
N GLY A 496 1.48 16.40 -0.30
CA GLY A 496 0.84 15.43 0.58
C GLY A 496 0.36 14.23 -0.21
N THR A 497 1.15 13.18 -0.22
CA THR A 497 0.55 11.84 -0.24
C THR A 497 0.38 11.48 1.23
N GLU A 498 -0.83 11.43 1.79
CA GLU A 498 -0.93 10.88 3.15
C GLU A 498 -0.38 9.45 3.11
N SER A 499 0.61 9.14 3.96
CA SER A 499 1.04 7.76 4.10
C SER A 499 -0.06 6.96 4.80
N CYS A 500 -0.11 5.65 4.56
CA CYS A 500 -1.02 4.77 5.29
C CYS A 500 -0.97 5.02 6.81
N ILE A 501 0.21 5.11 7.43
CA ILE A 501 0.31 5.38 8.88
C ILE A 501 -0.36 6.72 9.26
N SER A 502 -0.24 7.76 8.42
CA SER A 502 -0.89 9.06 8.61
C SER A 502 -2.40 9.04 8.33
N CYS A 503 -2.89 8.22 7.40
CA CYS A 503 -4.33 7.99 7.19
C CYS A 503 -4.94 7.19 8.35
N HIS A 504 -4.21 6.18 8.86
CA HIS A 504 -4.64 5.27 9.91
C HIS A 504 -4.44 5.81 11.33
N PHE A 505 -3.68 6.89 11.49
CA PHE A 505 -3.67 7.71 12.72
C PHE A 505 -5.07 8.07 13.22
N SER A 506 -6.06 8.08 12.33
CA SER A 506 -7.46 8.41 12.62
C SER A 506 -8.27 7.31 13.34
N SER A 507 -7.72 6.12 13.62
CA SER A 507 -8.49 4.99 14.18
C SER A 507 -8.80 5.13 15.69
N SER A 508 -9.46 6.21 16.07
CA SER A 508 -10.08 6.31 17.39
C SER A 508 -11.26 5.32 17.47
N ILE A 509 -11.43 4.77 18.66
CA ILE A 509 -12.58 3.96 19.01
C ILE A 509 -13.76 4.85 19.43
N ALA A 510 -14.98 4.33 19.33
CA ALA A 510 -16.16 5.03 19.81
C ALA A 510 -16.03 5.30 21.32
N THR A 511 -16.25 6.55 21.73
CA THR A 511 -16.23 7.01 23.12
C THR A 511 -17.62 7.35 23.64
N GLY A 512 -18.59 7.47 22.73
CA GLY A 512 -20.00 7.65 23.04
C GLY A 512 -20.87 7.45 21.81
N PHE A 513 -22.12 7.89 21.89
CA PHE A 513 -23.05 7.92 20.77
C PHE A 513 -24.01 9.10 20.89
N THR A 514 -24.54 9.55 19.76
CA THR A 514 -25.76 10.36 19.70
C THR A 514 -26.92 9.48 19.27
N GLU A 515 -28.14 9.82 19.66
CA GLU A 515 -29.33 9.07 19.31
C GLU A 515 -30.38 10.01 18.75
N ASN A 516 -30.80 9.77 17.50
CA ASN A 516 -31.85 10.52 16.82
C ASN A 516 -32.84 9.53 16.21
N ASN A 517 -34.13 9.64 16.56
CA ASN A 517 -35.19 8.74 16.10
C ASN A 517 -34.89 7.25 16.30
N GLY A 518 -34.21 6.90 17.41
CA GLY A 518 -33.82 5.51 17.73
C GLY A 518 -32.63 4.98 16.94
N ILE A 519 -32.02 5.80 16.07
CA ILE A 519 -30.77 5.47 15.36
C ILE A 519 -29.61 6.01 16.18
N LYS A 520 -28.71 5.11 16.58
CA LYS A 520 -27.45 5.47 17.25
C LYS A 520 -26.37 5.77 16.23
N THR A 521 -25.69 6.91 16.39
CA THR A 521 -24.51 7.28 15.62
C THR A 521 -23.30 7.34 16.56
N PRO A 522 -22.18 6.65 16.26
CA PRO A 522 -21.02 6.63 17.15
C PRO A 522 -20.37 8.01 17.22
N VAL A 523 -19.89 8.37 18.40
CA VAL A 523 -19.06 9.54 18.64
C VAL A 523 -17.64 9.06 18.89
N PHE A 524 -16.69 9.57 18.12
CA PHE A 524 -15.29 9.22 18.21
C PHE A 524 -14.49 10.34 18.90
N GLY A 525 -13.57 9.95 19.78
CA GLY A 525 -12.62 10.89 20.37
C GLY A 525 -11.57 11.36 19.36
N LEU A 526 -10.81 12.40 19.72
CA LEU A 526 -9.58 12.73 19.01
C LEU A 526 -8.62 11.54 19.09
N PRO A 527 -7.86 11.24 18.02
CA PRO A 527 -6.85 10.21 18.10
C PRO A 527 -5.77 10.62 19.11
N THR A 528 -5.59 9.82 20.15
CA THR A 528 -4.61 10.07 21.21
C THR A 528 -3.56 8.97 21.32
N SER A 529 -3.65 7.95 20.46
CA SER A 529 -2.67 6.89 20.29
C SER A 529 -2.41 6.64 18.81
N ALA A 530 -1.20 6.19 18.51
CA ALA A 530 -0.75 5.84 17.18
C ALA A 530 -0.93 4.34 16.88
N ASP A 531 -1.87 3.70 17.56
CA ASP A 531 -2.18 2.29 17.36
C ASP A 531 -3.09 2.13 16.15
N PHE A 532 -2.68 1.23 15.24
CA PHE A 532 -3.26 1.02 13.93
C PHE A 532 -4.38 -0.02 14.00
N SER A 533 -5.62 0.36 13.69
CA SER A 533 -6.65 -0.49 13.08
C SER A 533 -7.90 0.34 12.81
N TRP A 534 -7.99 0.91 11.61
CA TRP A 534 -9.13 1.73 11.17
C TRP A 534 -10.44 0.95 11.08
N LEU A 535 -10.35 -0.39 11.00
CA LEU A 535 -11.50 -1.29 11.01
C LEU A 535 -12.40 -1.06 12.23
N LEU A 536 -11.80 -0.74 13.39
CA LEU A 536 -12.56 -0.44 14.61
C LEU A 536 -13.54 0.74 14.42
N ASN A 537 -13.13 1.76 13.67
CA ASN A 537 -13.91 2.97 13.46
C ASN A 537 -14.90 2.83 12.28
N GLN A 538 -14.52 2.07 11.24
CA GLN A 538 -15.23 2.06 9.97
C GLN A 538 -16.13 0.84 9.75
N LYS A 539 -15.91 -0.25 10.51
CA LYS A 539 -16.60 -1.53 10.26
C LYS A 539 -17.49 -1.99 11.40
N ALA A 540 -17.26 -1.52 12.62
CA ALA A 540 -18.09 -1.88 13.75
C ALA A 540 -19.54 -1.37 13.59
N SER A 541 -20.46 -1.99 14.31
CA SER A 541 -21.85 -1.54 14.42
C SER A 541 -22.30 -1.55 15.88
N PHE A 542 -23.36 -0.83 16.20
CA PHE A 542 -24.04 -0.98 17.48
C PHE A 542 -24.75 -2.33 17.56
N LYS A 543 -24.86 -2.86 18.78
CA LYS A 543 -25.76 -3.96 19.09
C LYS A 543 -27.20 -3.53 18.82
N LYS A 544 -27.97 -4.39 18.15
CA LYS A 544 -29.41 -4.16 17.96
C LYS A 544 -30.08 -4.06 19.33
N THR A 545 -30.82 -2.98 19.56
CA THR A 545 -31.70 -2.86 20.72
C THR A 545 -32.87 -3.81 20.55
N ASN A 546 -33.07 -4.71 21.53
CA ASN A 546 -34.20 -5.63 21.57
C ASN A 546 -35.51 -4.90 21.88
#